data_AF-A0A5C0SNE5-F1
#
_entry.id   AF-A0A5C0SNE5-F1
#
_cell.length_a   1.000
_cell.length_b   1.000
_cell.length_c   1.000
_cell.angle_alpha   90.00
_cell.angle_beta   90.00
_cell.angle_gamma   90.00
#
_symmetry.space_group_name_H-M   'P 1'
#
loop_
_entity.id
_entity.type
_entity.pdbx_description
1 polymer ?
#
loop_
_entity_poly.entity_id
_entity_poly.type
_entity_poly.pdbx_seq_one_letter_code
_entity_poly.pdbx_strand_id
1 'polypeptide(L)'
;MKKTTLVILALLAVSAITPPVYSLPYWLKEGAYIKYAMKMPHNPEKNEVNIFMIWPRLLPKDAYKEVKELYEGDSGLFKIDNRTMISLFVTGDSYLTFEILNVTNETAFVKVTLEMNNVSIGPDEILPRLVLSKILILNLSDMMYYEEDGTPIGPPMFFIDPAHPPRKEDYLLAPAFLKKYNLRSDDIVVTNVSFTWMEDKILHTHYRDFIPPYLFVESRGAYIIHDLKTGSGHVITTELIYEPDTGLLITTLLVEMAPETTSLGVIGAIALDMVNSRKLERLIEEGKDDKEWWAQGFNLYDTNVKLPDYGSGRSPSTPVKYFFAFSLVVLAMIALWTERRWKR
;
A
#
# COMPACT_ATOMS: atom_id res chain seq x y z
N MET A 1 2.01 39.30 -33.99
CA MET A 1 1.47 37.93 -34.10
C MET A 1 2.55 36.86 -34.23
N LYS A 2 3.39 36.87 -35.29
CA LYS A 2 4.31 35.76 -35.56
C LYS A 2 5.31 35.43 -34.43
N LYS A 3 5.81 36.42 -33.69
CA LYS A 3 6.81 36.21 -32.62
C LYS A 3 6.21 35.56 -31.35
N THR A 4 4.99 35.95 -30.95
CA THR A 4 4.33 35.43 -29.75
C THR A 4 3.87 33.98 -29.95
N THR A 5 3.36 33.65 -31.14
CA THR A 5 2.98 32.28 -31.48
C THR A 5 4.19 31.35 -31.50
N LEU A 6 5.35 31.83 -31.97
CA LEU A 6 6.60 31.05 -31.99
C LEU A 6 7.13 30.74 -30.58
N VAL A 7 7.03 31.70 -29.65
CA VAL A 7 7.46 31.52 -28.25
C VAL A 7 6.56 30.53 -27.51
N ILE A 8 5.24 30.60 -27.73
CA ILE A 8 4.29 29.64 -27.15
C ILE A 8 4.52 28.24 -27.72
N LEU A 9 4.74 28.10 -29.03
CA LEU A 9 5.06 26.81 -29.66
C LEU A 9 6.39 26.25 -29.14
N ALA A 10 7.39 27.11 -28.93
CA ALA A 10 8.68 26.73 -28.40
C ALA A 10 8.59 26.29 -26.92
N LEU A 11 7.78 26.97 -26.10
CA LEU A 11 7.53 26.56 -24.71
C LEU A 11 6.75 25.25 -24.62
N LEU A 12 5.75 25.05 -25.49
CA LEU A 12 5.02 23.78 -25.59
C LEU A 12 5.92 22.64 -26.10
N ALA A 13 6.80 22.93 -27.07
CA ALA A 13 7.77 21.97 -27.56
C ALA A 13 8.81 21.62 -26.48
N VAL A 14 9.36 22.60 -25.77
CA VAL A 14 10.31 22.35 -24.66
C VAL A 14 9.63 21.54 -23.55
N SER A 15 8.39 21.86 -23.19
CA SER A 15 7.59 21.08 -22.22
C SER A 15 7.26 19.66 -22.70
N ALA A 16 7.20 19.42 -24.02
CA ALA A 16 6.92 18.11 -24.61
C ALA A 16 8.19 17.27 -24.85
N ILE A 17 9.36 17.91 -24.89
CA ILE A 17 10.64 17.27 -25.23
C ILE A 17 11.52 17.07 -23.97
N THR A 18 11.30 17.83 -22.89
CA THR A 18 11.97 17.52 -21.62
C THR A 18 11.32 16.27 -21.02
N PRO A 19 12.04 15.15 -20.88
CA PRO A 19 11.53 14.05 -20.06
C PRO A 19 11.25 14.60 -18.66
N PRO A 20 10.15 14.20 -18.00
CA PRO A 20 9.92 14.59 -16.62
C PRO A 20 11.16 14.19 -15.82
N VAL A 21 11.78 15.16 -15.15
CA VAL A 21 12.76 14.86 -14.12
C VAL A 21 11.99 14.05 -13.09
N TYR A 22 12.28 12.75 -12.96
CA TYR A 22 11.71 11.88 -11.94
C TYR A 22 12.02 12.50 -10.57
N SER A 23 11.10 13.29 -10.05
CA SER A 23 11.18 13.75 -8.67
C SER A 23 10.56 12.65 -7.84
N LEU A 24 11.42 11.84 -7.21
CA LEU A 24 11.00 10.94 -6.14
C LEU A 24 10.13 11.72 -5.13
N PRO A 25 9.19 11.06 -4.44
CA PRO A 25 8.42 11.72 -3.39
C PRO A 25 9.35 12.47 -2.44
N TYR A 26 9.07 13.74 -2.12
CA TYR A 26 9.98 14.60 -1.35
C TYR A 26 10.36 14.04 0.02
N TRP A 27 9.55 13.10 0.52
CA TRP A 27 9.72 12.42 1.79
C TRP A 27 10.53 11.13 1.69
N LEU A 28 10.84 10.62 0.49
CA LEU A 28 11.65 9.43 0.26
C LEU A 28 13.13 9.73 0.55
N LYS A 29 13.48 9.75 1.82
CA LYS A 29 14.82 10.05 2.33
C LYS A 29 15.13 9.22 3.57
N GLU A 30 16.41 9.09 3.88
CA GLU A 30 16.88 8.40 5.08
C GLU A 30 16.15 8.90 6.35
N GLY A 31 15.73 7.95 7.18
CA GLY A 31 14.99 8.17 8.43
C GLY A 31 13.50 8.44 8.26
N ALA A 32 12.96 8.50 7.03
CA ALA A 32 11.52 8.54 6.85
C ALA A 32 10.88 7.21 7.26
N TYR A 33 9.79 7.27 8.02
CA TYR A 33 9.08 6.08 8.44
C TYR A 33 7.57 6.26 8.39
N ILE A 34 6.87 5.15 8.21
CA ILE A 34 5.43 5.06 8.19
C ILE A 34 5.03 3.79 8.94
N LYS A 35 4.08 3.91 9.86
CA LYS A 35 3.58 2.83 10.69
C LYS A 35 2.08 2.71 10.54
N TYR A 36 1.62 1.50 10.26
CA TYR A 36 0.22 1.13 10.16
C TYR A 36 -0.16 0.21 11.31
N ALA A 37 -1.42 0.25 11.72
CA ALA A 37 -1.95 -0.57 12.80
C ALA A 37 -3.23 -1.29 12.37
N MET A 38 -3.39 -2.51 12.88
CA MET A 38 -4.66 -3.22 12.98
C MET A 38 -4.90 -3.48 14.45
N LYS A 39 -5.89 -2.79 15.01
CA LYS A 39 -6.20 -2.83 16.43
C LYS A 39 -7.17 -3.94 16.78
N MET A 40 -6.90 -4.60 17.91
CA MET A 40 -7.83 -5.51 18.55
C MET A 40 -8.53 -4.83 19.73
N PRO A 41 -9.81 -5.11 19.98
CA PRO A 41 -10.49 -4.62 21.18
C PRO A 41 -9.83 -5.22 22.43
N HIS A 42 -9.89 -4.52 23.56
CA HIS A 42 -9.34 -5.04 24.83
C HIS A 42 -9.99 -6.36 25.28
N ASN A 43 -11.27 -6.55 24.95
CA ASN A 43 -12.02 -7.78 25.24
C ASN A 43 -12.59 -8.30 23.93
N PRO A 44 -11.78 -9.01 23.12
CA PRO A 44 -12.25 -9.59 21.88
C PRO A 44 -13.28 -10.69 22.16
N GLU A 45 -14.27 -10.80 21.27
CA GLU A 45 -15.15 -11.97 21.27
C GLU A 45 -14.35 -13.23 20.91
N LYS A 46 -14.85 -14.41 21.29
CA LYS A 46 -14.10 -15.67 21.15
C LYS A 46 -13.69 -15.99 19.69
N ASN A 47 -14.41 -15.44 18.73
CA ASN A 47 -14.22 -15.59 17.29
C ASN A 47 -13.51 -14.39 16.65
N GLU A 48 -13.19 -13.33 17.39
CA GLU A 48 -12.43 -12.19 16.88
C GLU A 48 -10.94 -12.52 16.90
N VAL A 49 -10.46 -13.00 15.76
CA VAL A 49 -9.07 -13.35 15.54
C VAL A 49 -8.65 -12.93 14.15
N ASN A 50 -7.45 -12.35 14.03
CA ASN A 50 -6.83 -12.11 12.75
C ASN A 50 -6.02 -13.34 12.35
N ILE A 51 -6.16 -13.79 11.11
CA ILE A 51 -5.45 -14.96 10.59
C ILE A 51 -4.45 -14.50 9.55
N PHE A 52 -3.17 -14.76 9.76
CA PHE A 52 -2.11 -14.54 8.78
C PHE A 52 -1.63 -15.87 8.23
N MET A 53 -1.70 -16.05 6.92
CA MET A 53 -1.25 -17.25 6.22
C MET A 53 0.23 -17.08 5.85
N ILE A 54 1.05 -17.97 6.37
CA ILE A 54 2.51 -17.89 6.28
C ILE A 54 3.04 -18.95 5.34
N TRP A 55 3.96 -18.56 4.46
CA TRP A 55 4.79 -19.46 3.69
C TRP A 55 6.17 -19.59 4.36
N PRO A 56 6.47 -20.71 5.04
CA PRO A 56 7.64 -20.79 5.91
C PRO A 56 8.97 -20.47 5.22
N ARG A 57 9.11 -20.84 3.94
CA ARG A 57 10.33 -20.60 3.16
C ARG A 57 10.64 -19.11 2.92
N LEU A 58 9.64 -18.24 3.05
CA LEU A 58 9.78 -16.78 2.90
C LEU A 58 10.06 -16.07 4.23
N LEU A 59 9.90 -16.75 5.37
CA LEU A 59 10.11 -16.14 6.68
C LEU A 59 11.57 -15.65 6.85
N PRO A 60 11.77 -14.48 7.47
CA PRO A 60 13.08 -14.10 8.00
C PRO A 60 13.62 -15.17 8.95
N LYS A 61 14.94 -15.37 8.97
CA LYS A 61 15.58 -16.50 9.70
C LYS A 61 15.22 -16.55 11.19
N ASP A 62 15.18 -15.40 11.85
CA ASP A 62 14.87 -15.32 13.29
C ASP A 62 13.40 -15.68 13.53
N ALA A 63 12.49 -15.11 12.74
CA ALA A 63 11.07 -15.43 12.79
C ALA A 63 10.78 -16.90 12.44
N TYR A 64 11.49 -17.47 11.46
CA TYR A 64 11.37 -18.89 11.12
C TYR A 64 11.71 -19.78 12.31
N LYS A 65 12.75 -19.43 13.07
CA LYS A 65 13.14 -20.17 14.26
C LYS A 65 12.03 -20.12 15.32
N GLU A 66 11.51 -18.94 15.64
CA GLU A 66 10.42 -18.78 16.60
C GLU A 66 9.15 -19.52 16.17
N VAL A 67 8.73 -19.37 14.92
CA VAL A 67 7.56 -20.06 14.36
C VAL A 67 7.78 -21.57 14.36
N LYS A 68 8.98 -22.04 14.04
CA LYS A 68 9.31 -23.47 14.05
C LYS A 68 9.27 -24.04 15.47
N GLU A 69 9.84 -23.35 16.45
CA GLU A 69 9.82 -23.78 17.85
C GLU A 69 8.37 -23.90 18.36
N LEU A 70 7.53 -22.90 18.07
CA LEU A 70 6.11 -22.91 18.42
C LEU A 70 5.32 -24.00 17.65
N TYR A 71 5.62 -24.24 16.38
CA TYR A 71 4.88 -25.19 15.54
C TYR A 71 5.22 -26.65 15.83
N GLU A 72 6.51 -26.96 16.00
CA GLU A 72 6.97 -28.34 16.23
C GLU A 72 6.79 -28.76 17.69
N GLY A 73 6.79 -27.79 18.61
CA GLY A 73 6.70 -27.98 20.05
C GLY A 73 7.80 -28.89 20.63
N ASP A 74 7.70 -29.18 21.92
CA ASP A 74 8.67 -30.06 22.61
C ASP A 74 8.55 -31.53 22.16
N SER A 75 7.38 -31.93 21.66
CA SER A 75 7.11 -33.31 21.24
C SER A 75 7.74 -33.67 19.89
N GLY A 76 7.97 -32.68 19.02
CA GLY A 76 8.52 -32.87 17.68
C GLY A 76 7.67 -33.74 16.75
N LEU A 77 6.41 -34.03 17.12
CA LEU A 77 5.50 -34.90 16.37
C LEU A 77 5.06 -34.28 15.03
N PHE A 78 4.98 -32.95 14.99
CA PHE A 78 4.73 -32.19 13.77
C PHE A 78 6.04 -31.53 13.34
N LYS A 79 6.31 -31.57 12.03
CA LYS A 79 7.47 -30.91 11.43
C LYS A 79 6.97 -29.89 10.44
N ILE A 80 7.63 -28.73 10.44
CA ILE A 80 7.28 -27.67 9.51
C ILE A 80 7.57 -28.15 8.08
N ASP A 81 6.55 -28.17 7.22
CA ASP A 81 6.73 -28.39 5.79
C ASP A 81 6.87 -27.04 5.08
N ASN A 82 8.06 -26.80 4.53
CA ASN A 82 8.40 -25.58 3.79
C ASN A 82 7.67 -25.43 2.46
N ARG A 83 6.78 -26.35 2.11
CA ARG A 83 5.95 -26.34 0.90
C ARG A 83 4.46 -26.13 1.19
N THR A 84 4.12 -25.93 2.46
CA THR A 84 2.73 -25.80 2.92
C THR A 84 2.58 -24.53 3.73
N MET A 85 1.42 -23.90 3.65
CA MET A 85 1.16 -22.71 4.44
C MET A 85 0.86 -23.07 5.90
N ILE A 86 1.12 -22.13 6.80
CA ILE A 86 0.77 -22.19 8.22
C ILE A 86 -0.11 -21.01 8.55
N SER A 87 -1.17 -21.22 9.32
CA SER A 87 -2.01 -20.13 9.82
C SER A 87 -1.53 -19.66 11.18
N LEU A 88 -1.22 -18.37 11.30
CA LEU A 88 -1.01 -17.70 12.58
C LEU A 88 -2.30 -17.03 13.01
N PHE A 89 -2.74 -17.29 14.23
CA PHE A 89 -3.91 -16.70 14.86
C PHE A 89 -3.44 -15.58 15.79
N VAL A 90 -3.89 -14.35 15.52
CA VAL A 90 -3.41 -13.14 16.19
C VAL A 90 -4.59 -12.49 16.91
N THR A 91 -4.50 -12.42 18.24
CA THR A 91 -5.56 -11.87 19.11
C THR A 91 -5.20 -10.50 19.70
N GLY A 92 -3.98 -10.03 19.48
CA GLY A 92 -3.53 -8.69 19.85
C GLY A 92 -3.34 -7.75 18.65
N ASP A 93 -2.91 -6.53 18.95
CA ASP A 93 -2.62 -5.54 17.92
C ASP A 93 -1.52 -6.00 16.96
N SER A 94 -1.67 -5.66 15.68
CA SER A 94 -0.63 -5.84 14.67
C SER A 94 -0.14 -4.50 14.15
N TYR A 95 1.17 -4.37 13.93
CA TYR A 95 1.80 -3.16 13.42
C TYR A 95 2.68 -3.48 12.22
N LEU A 96 2.43 -2.80 11.11
CA LEU A 96 3.24 -2.91 9.89
C LEU A 96 4.01 -1.60 9.70
N THR A 97 5.34 -1.67 9.70
CA THR A 97 6.21 -0.50 9.67
C THR A 97 7.12 -0.55 8.45
N PHE A 98 7.24 0.59 7.78
CA PHE A 98 8.16 0.90 6.70
C PHE A 98 9.14 1.96 7.19
N GLU A 99 10.43 1.72 7.04
CA GLU A 99 11.49 2.68 7.42
C GLU A 99 12.56 2.72 6.33
N ILE A 100 12.88 3.94 5.86
CA ILE A 100 13.95 4.16 4.89
C ILE A 100 15.28 4.27 5.65
N LEU A 101 16.12 3.25 5.51
CA LEU A 101 17.41 3.19 6.20
C LEU A 101 18.49 4.00 5.50
N ASN A 102 18.45 4.08 4.16
CA ASN A 102 19.43 4.78 3.34
C ASN A 102 18.84 5.01 1.95
N VAL A 103 19.21 6.13 1.31
CA VAL A 103 18.86 6.47 -0.08
C VAL A 103 20.13 6.88 -0.82
N THR A 104 20.43 6.19 -1.91
CA THR A 104 21.48 6.54 -2.87
C THR A 104 20.86 7.16 -4.13
N ASN A 105 21.66 7.41 -5.16
CA ASN A 105 21.13 7.92 -6.44
C ASN A 105 20.27 6.90 -7.20
N GLU A 106 20.49 5.60 -6.99
CA GLU A 106 19.87 4.53 -7.77
C GLU A 106 18.96 3.63 -6.93
N THR A 107 19.25 3.50 -5.64
CA THR A 107 18.55 2.56 -4.76
C THR A 107 18.25 3.14 -3.39
N ALA A 108 17.20 2.64 -2.75
CA ALA A 108 16.91 2.86 -1.34
C ALA A 108 16.83 1.53 -0.59
N PHE A 109 17.31 1.51 0.65
CA PHE A 109 17.18 0.37 1.55
C PHE A 109 15.99 0.60 2.47
N VAL A 110 15.01 -0.29 2.37
CA VAL A 110 13.74 -0.17 3.09
C VAL A 110 13.64 -1.31 4.08
N LYS A 111 13.55 -0.99 5.37
CA LYS A 111 13.21 -1.97 6.39
C LYS A 111 11.70 -2.08 6.50
N VAL A 112 11.21 -3.30 6.31
CA VAL A 112 9.80 -3.65 6.56
C VAL A 112 9.75 -4.51 7.80
N THR A 113 8.85 -4.17 8.72
CA THR A 113 8.63 -4.91 9.96
C THR A 113 7.15 -5.14 10.18
N LEU A 114 6.72 -6.41 10.29
CA LEU A 114 5.41 -6.79 10.79
C LEU A 114 5.55 -7.32 12.21
N GLU A 115 4.95 -6.62 13.16
CA GLU A 115 4.82 -7.04 14.55
C GLU A 115 3.39 -7.54 14.77
N MET A 116 3.27 -8.75 15.31
CA MET A 116 1.98 -9.34 15.71
C MET A 116 2.04 -9.66 17.19
N ASN A 117 1.03 -9.23 17.95
CA ASN A 117 0.95 -9.46 19.40
C ASN A 117 -0.07 -10.56 19.71
N ASN A 118 0.22 -11.39 20.72
CA ASN A 118 -0.56 -12.56 21.13
C ASN A 118 -0.85 -13.51 19.95
N VAL A 119 0.21 -14.11 19.43
CA VAL A 119 0.18 -15.02 18.28
C VAL A 119 0.12 -16.46 18.75
N SER A 120 -0.77 -17.26 18.18
CA SER A 120 -0.77 -18.71 18.35
C SER A 120 -0.80 -19.43 17.01
N ILE A 121 -0.30 -20.67 16.99
CA ILE A 121 -0.43 -21.57 15.82
C ILE A 121 -1.37 -22.74 16.13
N GLY A 122 -1.70 -22.92 17.41
CA GLY A 122 -2.63 -23.91 17.93
C GLY A 122 -3.30 -23.40 19.21
N PRO A 123 -4.13 -24.23 19.86
CA PRO A 123 -4.92 -23.81 21.01
C PRO A 123 -4.11 -23.58 22.30
N ASP A 124 -2.92 -24.19 22.43
CA ASP A 124 -2.26 -24.33 23.74
C ASP A 124 -1.02 -23.45 23.93
N GLU A 125 -0.44 -22.91 22.85
CA GLU A 125 0.79 -22.11 22.93
C GLU A 125 0.59 -20.73 22.29
N ILE A 126 0.95 -19.69 23.06
CA ILE A 126 0.84 -18.30 22.67
C ILE A 126 2.22 -17.65 22.78
N LEU A 127 2.72 -17.12 21.66
CA LEU A 127 3.81 -16.16 21.63
C LEU A 127 3.25 -14.77 21.96
N PRO A 128 3.71 -14.11 23.04
CA PRO A 128 3.26 -12.75 23.36
C PRO A 128 3.50 -11.76 22.23
N ARG A 129 4.56 -11.97 21.45
CA ARG A 129 4.94 -11.12 20.33
C ARG A 129 5.77 -11.93 19.32
N LEU A 130 5.45 -11.77 18.04
CA LEU A 130 6.23 -12.28 16.90
C LEU A 130 6.58 -11.10 15.99
N VAL A 131 7.85 -10.98 15.60
CA VAL A 131 8.33 -9.90 14.73
C VAL A 131 8.94 -10.48 13.46
N LEU A 132 8.35 -10.15 12.31
CA LEU A 132 8.89 -10.43 11.00
C LEU A 132 9.58 -9.17 10.49
N SER A 133 10.89 -9.21 10.22
CA SER A 133 11.63 -8.05 9.72
C SER A 133 12.55 -8.44 8.56
N LYS A 134 12.53 -7.64 7.49
CA LYS A 134 13.42 -7.80 6.32
C LYS A 134 13.81 -6.44 5.76
N ILE A 135 15.00 -6.35 5.17
CA ILE A 135 15.43 -5.20 4.40
C ILE A 135 15.20 -5.51 2.92
N LEU A 136 14.48 -4.64 2.22
CA LEU A 136 14.21 -4.71 0.80
C LEU A 136 15.04 -3.64 0.07
N ILE A 137 15.48 -3.98 -1.14
CA ILE A 137 16.24 -3.06 -2.00
C ILE A 137 15.26 -2.47 -3.01
N LEU A 138 14.93 -1.20 -2.88
CA LEU A 138 14.11 -0.46 -3.84
C LEU A 138 15.01 0.13 -4.92
N ASN A 139 14.75 -0.16 -6.19
CA ASN A 139 15.35 0.55 -7.31
C ASN A 139 14.53 1.80 -7.61
N LEU A 140 15.18 2.96 -7.63
CA LEU A 140 14.54 4.27 -7.77
C LEU A 140 14.22 4.65 -9.22
N SER A 141 14.76 3.91 -10.20
CA SER A 141 14.49 4.14 -11.62
C SER A 141 13.20 3.47 -12.09
N ASP A 142 12.92 2.27 -11.61
CA ASP A 142 11.71 1.50 -11.97
C ASP A 142 10.70 1.41 -10.82
N MET A 143 11.05 1.90 -9.63
CA MET A 143 10.22 1.86 -8.42
C MET A 143 9.81 0.44 -8.02
N MET A 144 10.71 -0.54 -8.19
CA MET A 144 10.48 -1.94 -7.84
C MET A 144 11.43 -2.41 -6.72
N TYR A 145 10.93 -3.27 -5.83
CA TYR A 145 11.81 -3.99 -4.91
C TYR A 145 12.47 -5.19 -5.57
N TYR A 146 13.69 -5.48 -5.10
CA TYR A 146 14.50 -6.60 -5.52
C TYR A 146 15.02 -7.38 -4.31
N GLU A 147 15.17 -8.69 -4.47
CA GLU A 147 15.96 -9.51 -3.56
C GLU A 147 17.47 -9.31 -3.79
N GLU A 148 18.29 -9.75 -2.82
CA GLU A 148 19.75 -9.63 -2.90
C GLU A 148 20.37 -10.28 -4.15
N ASP A 149 19.71 -11.30 -4.71
CA ASP A 149 20.14 -11.97 -5.94
C ASP A 149 19.60 -11.33 -7.23
N GLY A 150 18.93 -10.17 -7.13
CA GLY A 150 18.38 -9.44 -8.26
C GLY A 150 17.01 -9.95 -8.74
N THR A 151 16.38 -10.88 -8.03
CA THR A 151 14.99 -11.28 -8.35
C THR A 151 14.03 -10.12 -8.07
N PRO A 152 13.25 -9.62 -9.05
CA PRO A 152 12.26 -8.57 -8.80
C PRO A 152 11.13 -9.12 -7.92
N ILE A 153 10.62 -8.31 -6.99
CA ILE A 153 9.55 -8.67 -6.06
C ILE A 153 8.23 -8.00 -6.47
N GLY A 154 8.23 -6.67 -6.62
CA GLY A 154 7.02 -5.88 -6.88
C GLY A 154 7.20 -4.41 -6.47
N PRO A 155 6.29 -3.50 -6.85
CA PRO A 155 6.33 -2.10 -6.46
C PRO A 155 5.92 -1.89 -4.99
N PRO A 156 6.34 -0.80 -4.33
CA PRO A 156 5.91 -0.50 -2.97
C PRO A 156 4.40 -0.46 -2.77
N MET A 157 3.89 -1.14 -1.74
CA MET A 157 2.49 -0.98 -1.33
C MET A 157 2.28 0.29 -0.51
N PHE A 158 3.29 0.71 0.27
CA PHE A 158 3.16 1.82 1.21
C PHE A 158 3.07 3.19 0.53
N PHE A 159 3.47 3.26 -0.73
CA PHE A 159 3.38 4.48 -1.48
C PHE A 159 3.42 4.24 -2.99
N ILE A 160 2.97 5.23 -3.73
CA ILE A 160 3.07 5.30 -5.18
C ILE A 160 3.72 6.62 -5.58
N ASP A 161 4.13 6.73 -6.85
CA ASP A 161 4.37 8.02 -7.48
C ASP A 161 3.04 8.59 -7.96
N PRO A 162 2.50 9.67 -7.38
CA PRO A 162 1.23 10.24 -7.83
C PRO A 162 1.28 10.82 -9.25
N ALA A 163 2.46 11.17 -9.75
CA ALA A 163 2.61 11.63 -11.13
C ALA A 163 2.52 10.47 -12.13
N HIS A 164 2.84 9.25 -11.68
CA HIS A 164 2.80 8.02 -12.47
C HIS A 164 2.17 6.89 -11.64
N PRO A 165 0.87 7.00 -11.32
CA PRO A 165 0.20 5.96 -10.54
C PRO A 165 0.25 4.62 -11.29
N PRO A 166 0.09 3.49 -10.57
CA PRO A 166 0.02 2.18 -11.18
C PRO A 166 -1.02 2.15 -12.31
N ARG A 167 -0.78 1.30 -13.30
CA ARG A 167 -1.67 1.10 -14.43
C ARG A 167 -2.30 -0.27 -14.33
N LYS A 168 -3.47 -0.41 -14.95
CA LYS A 168 -4.09 -1.72 -15.11
C LYS A 168 -3.11 -2.68 -15.80
N GLU A 169 -3.09 -3.93 -15.33
CA GLU A 169 -2.16 -5.00 -15.72
C GLU A 169 -0.71 -4.84 -15.21
N ASP A 170 -0.37 -3.76 -14.49
CA ASP A 170 0.91 -3.71 -13.79
C ASP A 170 0.95 -4.78 -12.70
N TYR A 171 2.10 -5.45 -12.55
CA TYR A 171 2.29 -6.48 -11.54
C TYR A 171 2.35 -5.87 -10.13
N LEU A 172 1.48 -6.33 -9.25
CA LEU A 172 1.62 -6.10 -7.80
C LEU A 172 2.74 -6.98 -7.24
N LEU A 173 2.83 -8.24 -7.71
CA LEU A 173 3.91 -9.16 -7.40
C LEU A 173 4.49 -9.73 -8.69
N ALA A 174 5.81 -9.69 -8.80
CA ALA A 174 6.51 -10.16 -9.97
C ALA A 174 6.40 -11.70 -10.10
N PRO A 175 6.05 -12.23 -11.29
CA PRO A 175 5.96 -13.68 -11.51
C PRO A 175 7.26 -14.42 -11.21
N ALA A 176 8.41 -13.76 -11.41
CA ALA A 176 9.73 -14.31 -11.10
C ALA A 176 9.89 -14.64 -9.60
N PHE A 177 9.40 -13.76 -8.73
CA PHE A 177 9.42 -13.98 -7.28
C PHE A 177 8.53 -15.16 -6.89
N LEU A 178 7.29 -15.19 -7.37
CA LEU A 178 6.34 -16.28 -7.09
C LEU A 178 6.90 -17.63 -7.54
N LYS A 179 7.47 -17.69 -8.75
CA LYS A 179 8.13 -18.89 -9.30
C LYS A 179 9.32 -19.35 -8.45
N LYS A 180 10.18 -18.43 -7.98
CA LYS A 180 11.35 -18.75 -7.15
C LYS A 180 10.97 -19.50 -5.87
N TYR A 181 9.87 -19.09 -5.25
CA TYR A 181 9.37 -19.70 -4.01
C TYR A 181 8.36 -20.82 -4.22
N ASN A 182 8.11 -21.21 -5.49
CA ASN A 182 7.14 -22.23 -5.88
C ASN A 182 5.72 -21.92 -5.36
N LEU A 183 5.39 -20.64 -5.30
CA LEU A 183 4.03 -20.16 -5.12
C LEU A 183 3.35 -20.24 -6.49
N ARG A 184 2.48 -21.23 -6.67
CA ARG A 184 1.73 -21.39 -7.93
C ARG A 184 0.57 -20.42 -7.90
N SER A 185 0.66 -19.40 -8.73
CA SER A 185 -0.36 -18.37 -8.86
C SER A 185 -0.57 -18.01 -10.33
N ASP A 186 -1.73 -17.42 -10.59
CA ASP A 186 -1.90 -16.54 -11.73
C ASP A 186 -1.09 -15.25 -11.52
N ASP A 187 -1.04 -14.42 -12.55
CA ASP A 187 -0.48 -13.08 -12.45
C ASP A 187 -1.28 -12.26 -11.42
N ILE A 188 -0.59 -11.65 -10.45
CA ILE A 188 -1.20 -10.78 -9.44
C ILE A 188 -0.99 -9.35 -9.92
N VAL A 189 -2.04 -8.77 -10.49
CA VAL A 189 -1.97 -7.51 -11.24
C VAL A 189 -2.99 -6.50 -10.77
N VAL A 190 -2.71 -5.23 -11.06
CA VAL A 190 -3.63 -4.11 -10.85
C VAL A 190 -4.83 -4.26 -11.79
N THR A 191 -6.02 -4.31 -11.23
CA THR A 191 -7.29 -4.43 -11.97
C THR A 191 -8.05 -3.12 -12.07
N ASN A 192 -7.88 -2.23 -11.10
CA ASN A 192 -8.54 -0.94 -11.05
C ASN A 192 -7.64 0.14 -10.43
N VAL A 193 -7.61 1.31 -11.05
CA VAL A 193 -7.05 2.55 -10.49
C VAL A 193 -8.04 3.65 -10.75
N SER A 194 -8.62 4.19 -9.68
CA SER A 194 -9.68 5.19 -9.74
C SER A 194 -9.64 6.10 -8.53
N PHE A 195 -10.38 7.20 -8.56
CA PHE A 195 -10.78 7.82 -7.31
C PHE A 195 -11.83 6.93 -6.65
N THR A 196 -11.76 6.80 -5.33
CA THR A 196 -12.68 5.93 -4.57
C THR A 196 -14.15 6.28 -4.85
N TRP A 197 -15.09 5.34 -4.69
CA TRP A 197 -16.53 5.67 -4.69
C TRP A 197 -16.97 6.43 -3.43
N MET A 198 -16.08 6.61 -2.45
CA MET A 198 -16.32 7.36 -1.21
C MET A 198 -15.89 8.84 -1.35
N GLU A 199 -16.07 9.46 -2.54
CA GLU A 199 -15.55 10.79 -2.90
C GLU A 199 -16.04 11.94 -2.01
N ASP A 200 -17.10 11.74 -1.24
CA ASP A 200 -17.68 12.74 -0.35
C ASP A 200 -17.57 12.37 1.14
N LYS A 201 -16.83 11.31 1.49
CA LYS A 201 -16.77 10.80 2.86
C LYS A 201 -15.42 11.03 3.53
N ILE A 202 -15.46 11.46 4.78
CA ILE A 202 -14.28 11.58 5.64
C ILE A 202 -13.81 10.16 6.01
N LEU A 203 -12.53 9.87 5.74
CA LEU A 203 -11.90 8.61 6.11
C LEU A 203 -11.18 8.77 7.45
N HIS A 204 -11.65 8.05 8.47
CA HIS A 204 -11.03 8.03 9.79
C HIS A 204 -9.93 6.96 9.87
N THR A 205 -8.77 7.36 10.40
CA THR A 205 -7.65 6.46 10.74
C THR A 205 -7.23 6.65 12.20
N HIS A 206 -6.22 5.92 12.66
CA HIS A 206 -5.66 6.14 14.01
C HIS A 206 -4.73 7.36 14.07
N TYR A 207 -4.21 7.82 12.93
CA TYR A 207 -3.32 8.97 12.83
C TYR A 207 -4.10 10.29 12.76
N ARG A 208 -5.02 10.41 11.79
CA ARG A 208 -5.89 11.58 11.60
C ARG A 208 -7.08 11.27 10.69
N ASP A 209 -7.95 12.25 10.53
CA ASP A 209 -8.99 12.24 9.50
C ASP A 209 -8.42 12.69 8.15
N PHE A 210 -8.76 11.93 7.11
CA PHE A 210 -8.45 12.28 5.74
C PHE A 210 -9.73 12.78 5.05
N ILE A 211 -9.56 13.80 4.21
CA ILE A 211 -10.63 14.42 3.44
C ILE A 211 -10.38 14.05 1.96
N PRO A 212 -11.41 13.70 1.19
CA PRO A 212 -11.26 13.30 -0.20
C PRO A 212 -10.67 14.42 -1.07
N PRO A 213 -10.14 14.08 -2.26
CA PRO A 213 -10.17 12.78 -2.93
C PRO A 213 -9.13 11.78 -2.39
N TYR A 214 -9.42 10.49 -2.56
CA TYR A 214 -8.47 9.40 -2.32
C TYR A 214 -8.26 8.60 -3.60
N LEU A 215 -7.01 8.23 -3.88
CA LEU A 215 -6.73 7.32 -4.98
C LEU A 215 -6.90 5.87 -4.49
N PHE A 216 -7.78 5.13 -5.15
CA PHE A 216 -8.04 3.72 -4.92
C PHE A 216 -7.31 2.87 -5.95
N VAL A 217 -6.58 1.86 -5.48
CA VAL A 217 -5.91 0.86 -6.31
C VAL A 217 -6.39 -0.52 -5.85
N GLU A 218 -6.94 -1.28 -6.79
CA GLU A 218 -7.30 -2.68 -6.61
C GLU A 218 -6.36 -3.55 -7.43
N SER A 219 -5.88 -4.62 -6.82
CA SER A 219 -5.16 -5.70 -7.49
C SER A 219 -5.82 -7.03 -7.21
N ARG A 220 -5.82 -7.91 -8.22
CA ARG A 220 -6.36 -9.25 -8.11
C ARG A 220 -5.41 -10.28 -8.69
N GLY A 221 -5.57 -11.51 -8.22
CA GLY A 221 -4.91 -12.69 -8.75
C GLY A 221 -5.51 -13.93 -8.12
N ALA A 222 -4.84 -15.07 -8.25
CA ALA A 222 -5.19 -16.26 -7.50
C ALA A 222 -3.93 -17.09 -7.24
N TYR A 223 -3.89 -17.82 -6.12
CA TYR A 223 -2.83 -18.79 -5.84
C TYR A 223 -3.39 -20.11 -5.32
N ILE A 224 -2.64 -21.20 -5.52
CA ILE A 224 -3.05 -22.53 -5.09
C ILE A 224 -2.55 -22.78 -3.67
N ILE A 225 -3.50 -23.02 -2.76
CA ILE A 225 -3.19 -23.26 -1.34
C ILE A 225 -2.81 -24.71 -1.08
N HIS A 226 -3.45 -25.72 -1.69
CA HIS A 226 -3.06 -27.13 -1.51
C HIS A 226 -3.57 -28.10 -2.60
N ASP A 227 -2.72 -29.10 -2.90
CA ASP A 227 -2.86 -30.27 -3.79
C ASP A 227 -3.14 -30.02 -5.29
N LEU A 228 -2.16 -30.41 -6.11
CA LEU A 228 -2.20 -30.41 -7.59
C LEU A 228 -3.28 -31.33 -8.18
N LYS A 229 -3.93 -32.15 -7.36
CA LYS A 229 -5.02 -33.05 -7.79
C LYS A 229 -6.42 -32.51 -7.52
N THR A 230 -6.63 -31.66 -6.51
CA THR A 230 -7.96 -31.20 -6.08
C THR A 230 -8.23 -29.72 -6.35
N GLY A 231 -7.18 -28.91 -6.57
CA GLY A 231 -7.30 -27.62 -7.26
C GLY A 231 -8.06 -26.52 -6.52
N SER A 232 -8.04 -26.49 -5.18
CA SER A 232 -8.62 -25.34 -4.47
C SER A 232 -7.69 -24.13 -4.59
N GLY A 233 -8.05 -23.22 -5.50
CA GLY A 233 -7.43 -21.90 -5.62
C GLY A 233 -7.99 -20.92 -4.58
N HIS A 234 -7.17 -19.96 -4.19
CA HIS A 234 -7.53 -18.83 -3.36
C HIS A 234 -7.45 -17.57 -4.20
N VAL A 235 -8.56 -16.86 -4.33
CA VAL A 235 -8.59 -15.57 -5.04
C VAL A 235 -7.92 -14.54 -4.16
N ILE A 236 -6.96 -13.82 -4.73
CA ILE A 236 -6.25 -12.73 -4.07
C ILE A 236 -6.99 -11.43 -4.40
N THR A 237 -7.30 -10.64 -3.38
CA THR A 237 -7.74 -9.25 -3.51
C THR A 237 -6.90 -8.35 -2.62
N THR A 238 -6.37 -7.28 -3.19
CA THR A 238 -5.64 -6.25 -2.44
C THR A 238 -6.16 -4.88 -2.84
N GLU A 239 -6.62 -4.13 -1.85
CA GLU A 239 -7.34 -2.86 -2.00
C GLU A 239 -6.64 -1.79 -1.15
N LEU A 240 -6.07 -0.81 -1.83
CA LEU A 240 -5.17 0.18 -1.26
C LEU A 240 -5.72 1.58 -1.51
N ILE A 241 -5.65 2.44 -0.50
CA ILE A 241 -6.14 3.81 -0.57
C ILE A 241 -4.98 4.76 -0.25
N TYR A 242 -4.68 5.64 -1.21
CA TYR A 242 -3.55 6.56 -1.15
C TYR A 242 -3.99 8.02 -1.03
N GLU A 243 -3.16 8.79 -0.35
CA GLU A 243 -3.22 10.25 -0.31
C GLU A 243 -2.62 10.79 -1.63
N PRO A 244 -3.41 11.45 -2.49
CA PRO A 244 -3.01 11.73 -3.87
C PRO A 244 -1.90 12.77 -4.02
N ASP A 245 -1.68 13.67 -3.07
CA ASP A 245 -0.61 14.68 -3.22
C ASP A 245 0.76 14.12 -2.80
N THR A 246 0.82 13.21 -1.84
CA THR A 246 2.07 12.61 -1.32
C THR A 246 2.35 11.20 -1.85
N GLY A 247 1.31 10.52 -2.35
CA GLY A 247 1.37 9.13 -2.75
C GLY A 247 1.42 8.14 -1.60
N LEU A 248 1.29 8.58 -0.35
CA LEU A 248 1.34 7.72 0.83
C LEU A 248 0.07 6.89 0.97
N LEU A 249 0.22 5.61 1.31
CA LEU A 249 -0.89 4.75 1.67
C LEU A 249 -1.53 5.27 2.97
N ILE A 250 -2.83 5.53 2.94
CA ILE A 250 -3.64 5.93 4.09
C ILE A 250 -4.09 4.68 4.85
N THR A 251 -4.64 3.71 4.11
CA THR A 251 -5.19 2.50 4.68
C THR A 251 -5.33 1.43 3.62
N THR A 252 -5.55 0.21 4.09
CA THR A 252 -5.92 -0.92 3.25
C THR A 252 -7.33 -1.38 3.61
N LEU A 253 -8.09 -1.83 2.61
CA LEU A 253 -9.39 -2.45 2.87
C LEU A 253 -9.23 -3.96 3.02
N LEU A 254 -8.53 -4.55 2.06
CA LEU A 254 -8.11 -5.95 2.04
C LEU A 254 -6.64 -6.00 1.62
N VAL A 255 -5.84 -6.83 2.31
CA VAL A 255 -4.44 -7.10 1.92
C VAL A 255 -4.17 -8.57 2.14
N GLU A 256 -4.29 -9.33 1.08
CA GLU A 256 -3.91 -10.74 1.12
C GLU A 256 -2.44 -10.92 0.73
N MET A 257 -2.00 -10.27 -0.34
CA MET A 257 -0.61 -10.33 -0.80
C MET A 257 -0.16 -8.97 -1.32
N ALA A 258 1.01 -8.54 -0.88
CA ALA A 258 1.69 -7.35 -1.36
C ALA A 258 3.21 -7.57 -1.23
N PRO A 259 4.06 -6.85 -1.98
CA PRO A 259 5.51 -7.05 -1.97
C PRO A 259 6.11 -7.08 -0.58
N GLU A 260 5.72 -6.16 0.29
CA GLU A 260 6.26 -6.05 1.64
C GLU A 260 5.75 -7.16 2.58
N THR A 261 4.47 -7.52 2.54
CA THR A 261 3.93 -8.60 3.38
C THR A 261 4.40 -9.98 2.94
N THR A 262 4.42 -10.23 1.62
CA THR A 262 4.87 -11.49 1.03
C THR A 262 6.36 -11.68 1.19
N SER A 263 7.17 -10.62 1.14
CA SER A 263 8.61 -10.69 1.44
C SER A 263 8.91 -11.05 2.90
N LEU A 264 7.97 -10.81 3.82
CA LEU A 264 8.03 -11.24 5.21
C LEU A 264 7.47 -12.66 5.43
N GLY A 265 6.94 -13.29 4.38
CA GLY A 265 6.36 -14.62 4.42
C GLY A 265 4.84 -14.68 4.55
N VAL A 266 4.14 -13.54 4.56
CA VAL A 266 2.67 -13.50 4.58
C VAL A 266 2.13 -13.62 3.15
N ILE A 267 1.49 -14.73 2.83
CA ILE A 267 0.89 -15.02 1.51
C ILE A 267 -0.64 -14.94 1.50
N GLY A 268 -1.23 -14.48 2.60
CA GLY A 268 -2.67 -14.29 2.75
C GLY A 268 -2.97 -13.73 4.13
N ALA A 269 -4.06 -12.98 4.25
CA ALA A 269 -4.56 -12.56 5.55
C ALA A 269 -6.08 -12.47 5.55
N ILE A 270 -6.71 -13.03 6.58
CA ILE A 270 -8.08 -12.74 6.97
C ILE A 270 -7.95 -11.94 8.25
N ALA A 271 -7.68 -10.66 8.09
CA ALA A 271 -7.37 -9.78 9.19
C ALA A 271 -8.08 -8.45 9.01
N LEU A 272 -8.63 -7.92 10.09
CA LEU A 272 -9.21 -6.59 10.15
C LEU A 272 -8.72 -5.83 11.39
N ASP A 273 -8.73 -4.51 11.30
CA ASP A 273 -8.80 -3.63 12.45
C ASP A 273 -10.19 -3.76 13.07
N MET A 274 -10.30 -4.63 14.08
CA MET A 274 -11.57 -4.95 14.74
C MET A 274 -12.13 -3.75 15.49
N VAL A 275 -11.27 -2.85 16.00
CA VAL A 275 -11.72 -1.62 16.67
C VAL A 275 -12.42 -0.69 15.68
N ASN A 276 -11.82 -0.44 14.52
CA ASN A 276 -12.40 0.40 13.48
C ASN A 276 -13.59 -0.29 12.80
N SER A 277 -13.58 -1.60 12.65
CA SER A 277 -14.71 -2.37 12.13
C SER A 277 -15.96 -2.20 13.00
N ARG A 278 -15.83 -2.32 14.33
CA ARG A 278 -16.94 -2.06 15.27
C ARG A 278 -17.44 -0.61 15.23
N LYS A 279 -16.55 0.36 14.96
CA LYS A 279 -16.96 1.77 14.78
C LYS A 279 -17.72 1.97 13.47
N LEU A 280 -17.26 1.35 12.37
CA LEU A 280 -17.95 1.39 11.09
C LEU A 280 -19.35 0.77 11.19
N GLU A 281 -19.46 -0.39 11.85
CA GLU A 281 -20.74 -1.06 12.08
C GLU A 281 -21.73 -0.15 12.82
N ARG A 282 -21.31 0.45 13.94
CA ARG A 282 -22.16 1.42 14.67
C ARG A 282 -22.55 2.63 13.81
N LEU A 283 -21.63 3.12 13.00
CA LEU A 283 -21.85 4.28 12.14
C LEU A 283 -22.91 3.97 11.06
N ILE A 284 -22.91 2.74 10.52
CA ILE A 284 -23.94 2.22 9.62
C ILE A 284 -25.28 2.04 10.36
N GLU A 285 -25.27 1.44 11.55
CA GLU A 285 -26.49 1.27 12.37
C GLU A 285 -27.15 2.60 12.73
N GLU A 286 -26.35 3.65 12.96
CA GLU A 286 -26.81 5.01 13.21
C GLU A 286 -27.23 5.78 11.94
N GLY A 287 -27.04 5.20 10.75
CA GLY A 287 -27.38 5.81 9.46
C GLY A 287 -26.52 7.04 9.11
N LYS A 288 -25.25 7.04 9.52
CA LYS A 288 -24.29 8.14 9.32
C LYS A 288 -23.19 7.79 8.30
N ASP A 289 -23.30 6.63 7.66
CA ASP A 289 -22.33 6.11 6.70
C ASP A 289 -22.35 6.85 5.37
N ASP A 290 -23.24 7.82 5.19
CA ASP A 290 -23.28 8.72 4.05
C ASP A 290 -22.14 9.76 4.07
N LYS A 291 -21.56 10.08 5.24
CA LYS A 291 -20.59 11.19 5.41
C LYS A 291 -19.20 10.79 5.87
N GLU A 292 -19.09 9.68 6.56
CA GLU A 292 -17.84 9.25 7.18
C GLU A 292 -17.75 7.74 7.18
N TRP A 293 -16.53 7.23 7.31
CA TRP A 293 -16.28 5.80 7.41
C TRP A 293 -14.94 5.51 8.10
N TRP A 294 -14.86 4.34 8.73
CA TRP A 294 -13.66 3.84 9.37
C TRP A 294 -13.07 2.72 8.52
N ALA A 295 -11.78 2.81 8.18
CA ALA A 295 -11.16 1.76 7.40
C ALA A 295 -10.78 0.54 8.24
N GLN A 296 -10.89 -0.63 7.63
CA GLN A 296 -10.91 -1.91 8.33
C GLN A 296 -9.65 -2.75 8.16
N GLY A 297 -8.68 -2.37 7.33
CA GLY A 297 -7.39 -3.08 7.23
C GLY A 297 -6.27 -2.40 8.03
N PHE A 298 -5.06 -2.38 7.47
CA PHE A 298 -3.92 -1.68 8.06
C PHE A 298 -4.10 -0.16 7.92
N ASN A 299 -4.38 0.52 9.02
CA ASN A 299 -4.64 1.96 9.05
C ASN A 299 -3.39 2.75 9.42
N LEU A 300 -3.13 3.88 8.77
CA LEU A 300 -2.05 4.78 9.16
C LEU A 300 -2.18 5.13 10.65
N TYR A 301 -1.08 4.93 11.37
CA TYR A 301 -1.01 5.06 12.82
C TYR A 301 0.01 6.12 13.25
N ASP A 302 1.19 6.13 12.63
CA ASP A 302 2.24 7.10 12.92
C ASP A 302 3.18 7.30 11.73
N THR A 303 3.71 8.51 11.57
CA THR A 303 4.69 8.84 10.52
C THR A 303 5.36 10.19 10.81
N ASN A 304 6.62 10.34 10.37
CA ASN A 304 7.30 11.63 10.32
C ASN A 304 7.16 12.36 8.97
N VAL A 305 6.40 11.81 8.02
CA VAL A 305 6.11 12.46 6.75
C VAL A 305 5.07 13.55 6.95
N LYS A 306 5.39 14.76 6.49
CA LYS A 306 4.48 15.91 6.58
C LYS A 306 3.36 15.80 5.55
N LEU A 307 2.21 15.29 5.94
CA LEU A 307 1.05 15.27 5.06
C LEU A 307 0.46 16.68 4.85
N PRO A 308 -0.15 16.96 3.69
CA PRO A 308 -0.84 18.22 3.45
C PRO A 308 -1.94 18.46 4.49
N ASP A 309 -2.09 19.72 4.89
CA ASP A 309 -3.24 20.20 5.65
C ASP A 309 -4.20 20.89 4.68
N TYR A 310 -5.29 20.18 4.36
CA TYR A 310 -6.26 20.66 3.40
C TYR A 310 -7.20 21.72 3.98
N GLY A 311 -7.29 21.87 5.31
CA GLY A 311 -8.28 22.72 5.95
C GLY A 311 -9.73 22.46 5.47
N SER A 312 -10.70 23.19 6.01
CA SER A 312 -12.06 23.18 5.47
C SER A 312 -12.16 24.10 4.24
N GLY A 313 -11.71 23.64 3.08
CA GLY A 313 -12.02 24.30 1.80
C GLY A 313 -10.88 24.45 0.79
N ARG A 314 -9.71 23.84 0.98
CA ARG A 314 -8.73 23.73 -0.11
C ARG A 314 -8.88 22.40 -0.83
N SER A 315 -9.21 22.47 -2.11
CA SER A 315 -8.99 21.36 -3.05
C SER A 315 -7.49 21.04 -3.14
N PRO A 316 -7.11 19.75 -3.32
CA PRO A 316 -5.72 19.33 -3.43
C PRO A 316 -4.94 20.14 -4.46
N SER A 317 -3.64 20.27 -4.20
CA SER A 317 -2.77 21.13 -5.01
C SER A 317 -2.28 20.38 -6.25
N THR A 318 -3.20 19.87 -7.07
CA THR A 318 -2.81 19.11 -8.25
C THR A 318 -2.11 20.01 -9.28
N PRO A 319 -1.07 19.52 -9.98
CA PRO A 319 -0.47 20.21 -11.13
C PRO A 319 -1.52 20.68 -12.16
N VAL A 320 -2.63 19.94 -12.26
CA VAL A 320 -3.79 20.25 -13.11
C VAL A 320 -4.44 21.60 -12.75
N LYS A 321 -4.50 21.98 -11.46
CA LYS A 321 -5.03 23.28 -11.02
C LYS A 321 -4.17 24.43 -11.53
N TYR A 322 -2.85 24.28 -11.47
CA TYR A 322 -1.92 25.27 -12.01
C TYR A 322 -1.96 25.31 -13.54
N PHE A 323 -2.06 24.16 -14.20
CA PHE A 323 -2.25 24.09 -15.64
C PHE A 323 -3.56 24.76 -16.08
N PHE A 324 -4.66 24.52 -15.37
CA PHE A 324 -5.97 25.13 -15.65
C PHE A 324 -5.96 26.64 -15.39
N ALA A 325 -5.39 27.08 -14.27
CA ALA A 325 -5.23 28.51 -13.96
C ALA A 325 -4.33 29.20 -15.00
N PHE A 326 -3.21 28.57 -15.39
CA PHE A 326 -2.33 29.06 -16.44
C PHE A 326 -3.05 29.12 -17.79
N SER A 327 -3.82 28.10 -18.13
CA SER A 327 -4.64 28.05 -19.35
C SER A 327 -5.68 29.17 -19.38
N LEU A 328 -6.34 29.44 -18.24
CA LEU A 328 -7.27 30.56 -18.07
C LEU A 328 -6.58 31.91 -18.24
N VAL A 329 -5.38 32.08 -17.68
CA VAL A 329 -4.59 33.31 -17.85
C VAL A 329 -4.18 33.51 -19.32
N VAL A 330 -3.76 32.44 -20.00
CA VAL A 330 -3.45 32.48 -21.44
C VAL A 330 -4.68 32.82 -22.26
N LEU A 331 -5.84 32.20 -21.96
CA LEU A 331 -7.13 32.51 -22.59
C LEU A 331 -7.54 33.97 -22.39
N ALA A 332 -7.41 34.49 -21.17
CA ALA A 332 -7.72 35.89 -20.85
C ALA A 332 -6.81 36.86 -21.61
N MET A 333 -5.51 36.56 -21.68
CA MET A 333 -4.56 37.36 -22.47
C MET A 333 -4.90 37.35 -23.96
N ILE A 334 -5.29 36.19 -24.53
CA ILE A 334 -5.72 36.09 -25.92
C ILE A 334 -6.98 36.93 -26.15
N ALA A 335 -8.00 36.79 -25.29
CA ALA A 335 -9.26 37.51 -25.40
C ALA A 335 -9.06 39.04 -25.37
N LEU A 336 -8.29 39.55 -24.41
CA LEU A 336 -7.96 40.97 -24.29
C LEU A 336 -7.14 41.48 -25.48
N TRP A 337 -6.29 40.64 -26.07
CA TRP A 337 -5.49 40.99 -27.22
C TRP A 337 -6.32 41.01 -28.52
N THR A 338 -7.28 40.10 -28.67
CA THR A 338 -8.26 40.16 -29.78
C THR A 338 -9.19 41.36 -29.66
N GLU A 339 -9.73 41.67 -28.48
CA GLU A 339 -10.58 42.86 -28.29
C GLU A 339 -9.84 44.16 -28.67
N ARG A 340 -8.59 44.33 -28.20
CA ARG A 340 -7.77 45.50 -28.53
C ARG A 340 -7.50 45.66 -30.01
N ARG A 341 -7.56 44.57 -30.77
CA ARG A 341 -7.23 44.54 -32.19
C ARG A 341 -8.44 44.74 -33.10
N TRP A 342 -9.65 44.54 -32.58
CA TRP A 342 -10.92 44.83 -33.27
C TRP A 342 -11.47 46.21 -32.93
N LYS A 343 -10.99 46.86 -31.86
CA LYS A 343 -11.27 48.27 -31.52
C LYS A 343 -10.28 49.28 -32.14
N ARG A 344 -9.37 48.82 -32.99
CA ARG A 344 -8.55 49.63 -33.92
C ARG A 344 -8.91 49.22 -35.33
#